data_AF-A0A090S3D4-F1
#
_entry.id   AF-A0A090S3D4-F1
#
_cell.length_a   1.000
_cell.length_b   1.000
_cell.length_c   1.000
_cell.angle_alpha   90.00
_cell.angle_beta   90.00
_cell.angle_gamma   90.00
#
_symmetry.space_group_name_H-M   'P 1'
#
loop_
_entity.id
_entity.type
_entity.pdbx_description
1 polymer ?
#
loop_
_entity_poly.entity_id
_entity_poly.type
_entity_poly.pdbx_seq_one_letter_code
_entity_poly.pdbx_strand_id
1 'polypeptide(L)'
;MTPNQHGNLVSLLQQMVHPAWQETAFENIEMSCMSVASIQATEAGFVGNGGDSSPALRGTTLENQTLTLYPGDVPARLPKPEFWQQNGFEFTSFRPLESAQDAPCGHIRLDKAMQYLIGDKLR
;
A
#
# COMPACT_ATOMS: atom_id res chain seq x y z
N MET A 1 0.09 3.90 3.63
CA MET A 1 0.41 5.01 2.69
C MET A 1 -0.85 5.53 2.02
N THR A 2 -0.84 6.77 1.53
CA THR A 2 -2.01 7.38 0.87
C THR A 2 -2.24 6.80 -0.53
N PRO A 3 -3.48 6.86 -1.07
CA PRO A 3 -3.82 6.20 -2.34
C PRO A 3 -2.97 6.62 -3.54
N ASN A 4 -2.54 7.89 -3.61
CA ASN A 4 -1.67 8.42 -4.66
C ASN A 4 -0.28 7.74 -4.66
N GLN A 5 0.17 7.20 -3.52
CA GLN A 5 1.47 6.51 -3.41
C GLN A 5 1.42 5.03 -3.80
N HIS A 6 0.22 4.46 -3.99
CA HIS A 6 0.08 3.05 -4.34
C HIS A 6 0.74 2.67 -5.68
N GLY A 7 0.75 3.58 -6.65
CA GLY A 7 1.43 3.38 -7.94
C GLY A 7 2.95 3.34 -7.76
N ASN A 8 3.49 4.26 -6.96
CA ASN A 8 4.93 4.30 -6.66
C ASN A 8 5.39 3.02 -5.96
N LEU A 9 4.59 2.51 -5.00
CA LEU A 9 4.88 1.23 -4.34
C LEU A 9 4.93 0.06 -5.33
N VAL A 10 3.98 -0.01 -6.28
CA VAL A 10 3.98 -1.06 -7.30
C VAL A 10 5.22 -0.96 -8.17
N SER A 11 5.59 0.24 -8.63
CA SER A 11 6.79 0.47 -9.44
C SER A 11 8.08 0.09 -8.70
N LEU A 12 8.16 0.43 -7.40
CA LEU A 12 9.29 0.05 -6.55
C LEU A 12 9.40 -1.47 -6.41
N LEU A 13 8.29 -2.13 -6.11
CA LEU A 13 8.22 -3.59 -5.97
C LEU A 13 8.65 -4.27 -7.27
N GLN A 14 8.15 -3.81 -8.42
CA GLN A 14 8.52 -4.32 -9.75
C GLN A 14 10.03 -4.26 -9.99
N GLN A 15 10.69 -3.17 -9.58
CA GLN A 15 12.15 -3.04 -9.70
C GLN A 15 12.90 -3.99 -8.76
N MET A 16 12.42 -4.17 -7.53
CA MET A 16 13.02 -5.09 -6.56
C MET A 16 12.98 -6.55 -7.05
N VAL A 17 11.88 -6.95 -7.70
CA VAL A 17 11.70 -8.33 -8.20
C VAL A 17 12.18 -8.52 -9.63
N HIS A 18 12.59 -7.45 -10.32
CA HIS A 18 13.04 -7.51 -11.72
C HIS A 18 14.15 -8.54 -11.98
N PRO A 19 15.17 -8.70 -11.10
CA PRO A 19 16.18 -9.74 -11.30
C PRO A 19 15.58 -11.16 -11.32
N ALA A 20 14.65 -11.45 -10.41
CA ALA A 20 13.96 -12.74 -10.36
C ALA A 20 13.00 -12.94 -11.55
N TRP A 21 12.45 -11.85 -12.11
CA TRP A 21 11.66 -11.90 -13.33
C TRP A 21 12.46 -12.35 -14.55
N GLN A 22 13.73 -11.94 -14.67
CA GLN A 22 14.56 -12.34 -15.80
C GLN A 22 14.78 -13.85 -15.83
N GLU A 23 14.87 -14.51 -14.67
CA GLU A 23 15.02 -15.96 -14.58
C GLU A 23 13.69 -16.70 -14.87
N THR A 24 12.58 -16.20 -14.35
CA THR A 24 11.26 -16.87 -14.42
C THR A 24 10.49 -16.62 -15.72
N ALA A 25 10.76 -15.52 -16.43
CA ALA A 25 10.14 -15.23 -17.72
C ALA A 25 10.45 -16.31 -18.78
N PHE A 26 11.56 -17.05 -18.64
CA PHE A 26 11.89 -18.18 -19.51
C PHE A 26 10.92 -19.36 -19.37
N GLU A 27 10.18 -19.45 -18.28
CA GLU A 27 9.23 -20.53 -18.00
C GLU A 27 7.78 -20.20 -18.43
N ASN A 28 7.57 -19.07 -19.11
CA ASN A 28 6.25 -18.59 -19.53
C ASN A 28 5.26 -18.41 -18.36
N ILE A 29 5.78 -18.09 -17.18
CA ILE A 29 4.99 -17.79 -15.97
C ILE A 29 4.56 -16.33 -16.01
N GLU A 30 3.25 -16.08 -15.90
CA GLU A 30 2.73 -14.73 -15.76
C GLU A 30 3.09 -14.16 -14.38
N MET A 31 3.70 -12.98 -14.37
CA MET A 31 4.11 -12.30 -13.15
C MET A 31 3.42 -10.94 -13.05
N SER A 32 2.92 -10.63 -11.85
CA SER A 32 2.24 -9.37 -11.56
C SER A 32 2.63 -8.85 -10.18
N CYS A 33 2.64 -7.52 -10.04
CA CYS A 33 2.88 -6.84 -8.78
C CYS A 33 1.67 -5.98 -8.42
N MET A 34 1.18 -6.11 -7.19
CA MET A 34 0.03 -5.36 -6.70
C MET A 34 0.28 -4.86 -5.28
N SER A 35 -0.21 -3.65 -4.98
CA SER A 35 -0.28 -3.16 -3.61
C SER A 35 -1.64 -3.51 -3.00
N VAL A 36 -1.61 -4.35 -1.96
CA VAL A 36 -2.79 -4.96 -1.34
C VAL A 36 -2.80 -4.68 0.16
N ALA A 37 -3.99 -4.52 0.73
CA ALA A 37 -4.22 -4.63 2.16
C ALA A 37 -5.34 -5.65 2.39
N SER A 38 -5.04 -6.74 3.08
CA SER A 38 -6.04 -7.76 3.43
C SER A 38 -7.08 -7.20 4.40
N ILE A 39 -6.65 -6.33 5.30
CA ILE A 39 -7.50 -5.56 6.21
C ILE A 39 -7.11 -4.09 6.09
N GLN A 40 -8.08 -3.24 5.77
CA GLN A 40 -7.93 -1.80 5.76
C GLN A 40 -8.04 -1.26 7.19
N ALA A 41 -6.91 -0.85 7.75
CA ALA A 41 -6.81 -0.28 9.10
C ALA A 41 -6.83 1.27 9.14
N THR A 42 -6.86 1.91 7.96
CA THR A 42 -6.79 3.39 7.85
C THR A 42 -7.75 3.93 6.80
N GLU A 43 -8.22 5.15 7.03
CA GLU A 43 -9.02 5.93 6.09
C GLU A 43 -8.11 6.91 5.36
N ALA A 44 -8.26 7.00 4.04
CA ALA A 44 -7.58 8.03 3.26
C ALA A 44 -8.40 9.33 3.27
N GLY A 45 -7.71 10.45 3.41
CA GLY A 45 -8.32 11.77 3.37
C GLY A 45 -7.30 12.84 3.04
N PHE A 46 -7.61 14.07 3.42
CA PHE A 46 -6.72 15.20 3.29
C PHE A 46 -6.70 16.02 4.59
N VAL A 47 -5.57 16.66 4.89
CA VAL A 47 -5.38 17.59 6.00
C VAL A 47 -5.02 18.95 5.44
N GLY A 48 -5.67 20.00 5.95
CA GLY A 48 -5.44 21.39 5.55
C GLY A 48 -6.75 22.19 5.44
N ASN A 49 -6.64 23.52 5.34
CA ASN A 49 -7.77 24.43 5.15
C ASN A 49 -7.67 25.10 3.77
N GLY A 50 -8.62 24.83 2.87
CA GLY A 50 -8.72 25.53 1.58
C GLY A 50 -7.76 25.03 0.51
N GLY A 51 -6.95 25.93 -0.07
CA GLY A 51 -6.13 25.68 -1.26
C GLY A 51 -4.90 24.78 -1.04
N ASP A 52 -4.45 24.61 0.21
CA ASP A 52 -3.29 23.81 0.58
C ASP A 52 -3.73 22.54 1.33
N SER A 53 -4.28 21.59 0.58
CA SER A 53 -4.73 20.31 1.10
C SER A 53 -3.73 19.21 0.78
N SER A 54 -3.20 18.55 1.81
CA SER A 54 -2.22 17.46 1.68
C SER A 54 -2.89 16.10 1.92
N PRO A 55 -2.59 15.07 1.10
CA PRO A 55 -3.08 13.71 1.36
C PRO A 55 -2.69 13.24 2.76
N ALA A 56 -3.58 12.52 3.44
CA ALA A 56 -3.32 12.01 4.77
C ALA A 56 -3.99 10.65 4.98
N LEU A 57 -3.51 9.94 6.00
CA LEU A 57 -4.16 8.76 6.55
C LEU A 57 -4.64 9.05 7.95
N ARG A 58 -5.84 8.58 8.26
CA ARG A 58 -6.41 8.57 9.59
C ARG A 58 -6.59 7.14 10.07
N GLY A 59 -6.27 6.87 11.32
CA GLY A 59 -6.52 5.58 11.95
C GLY A 59 -6.30 5.61 13.45
N THR A 60 -6.44 4.45 14.09
CA THR A 60 -6.22 4.30 15.54
C THR A 60 -4.88 3.62 15.79
N THR A 61 -3.98 4.24 16.56
CA THR A 61 -2.69 3.64 16.91
C THR A 61 -2.84 2.46 17.87
N LEU A 62 -1.78 1.70 18.09
CA LEU A 62 -1.80 0.54 19.00
C LEU A 62 -2.15 0.94 20.45
N GLU A 63 -1.79 2.16 20.85
CA GLU A 63 -2.08 2.81 22.13
C GLU A 63 -3.50 3.40 22.22
N ASN A 64 -4.37 3.08 21.24
CA ASN A 64 -5.77 3.48 21.19
C ASN A 64 -6.00 4.99 21.00
N GLN A 65 -5.09 5.67 20.28
CA GLN A 65 -5.20 7.10 19.97
C GLN A 65 -5.58 7.29 18.49
N THR A 66 -6.47 8.23 18.20
CA THR A 66 -6.75 8.63 16.81
C THR A 66 -5.60 9.49 16.29
N LEU A 67 -4.98 9.06 15.19
CA LEU A 67 -3.88 9.73 14.54
C LEU A 67 -4.23 10.01 13.08
N THR A 68 -4.02 11.26 12.67
CA THR A 68 -4.05 11.66 11.27
C THR A 68 -2.66 12.15 10.88
N LEU A 69 -2.04 11.53 9.88
CA LEU A 69 -0.70 11.90 9.44
C LEU A 69 -0.51 11.84 7.93
N TYR A 70 0.49 12.57 7.45
CA TYR A 70 1.08 12.36 6.14
C TYR A 70 2.22 11.35 6.25
N PRO A 71 2.12 10.14 5.67
CA PRO A 71 3.12 9.08 5.83
C PRO A 71 4.37 9.28 4.95
N GLY A 72 4.47 10.40 4.22
CA GLY A 72 5.53 10.66 3.25
C GLY A 72 5.27 10.03 1.87
N ASP A 73 6.20 10.33 0.95
CA ASP A 73 6.19 9.82 -0.42
C ASP A 73 6.94 8.49 -0.52
N VAL A 74 6.38 7.56 -1.28
CA VAL A 74 7.05 6.32 -1.64
C VAL A 74 7.88 6.57 -2.90
N PRO A 75 9.18 6.27 -2.92
CA PRO A 75 9.99 6.44 -4.11
C PRO A 75 9.54 5.44 -5.18
N ALA A 76 9.25 5.93 -6.38
CA ALA A 76 8.84 5.08 -7.51
C ALA A 76 9.99 4.23 -8.08
N ARG A 77 11.23 4.44 -7.63
CA ARG A 77 12.44 3.73 -8.06
C ARG A 77 13.28 3.33 -6.87
N LEU A 78 14.13 2.32 -7.06
CA LEU A 78 15.11 1.91 -6.06
C LEU A 78 15.95 3.12 -5.62
N PRO A 79 15.87 3.53 -4.34
CA PRO A 79 16.64 4.66 -3.85
C PRO A 79 18.14 4.36 -3.87
N LYS A 80 18.94 5.38 -4.15
CA LYS A 80 20.40 5.28 -4.00
C LYS A 80 20.79 5.22 -2.51
N PRO A 81 21.97 4.72 -2.14
CA PRO A 81 22.41 4.65 -0.74
C PRO A 81 22.30 5.97 0.03
N GLU A 82 22.51 7.11 -0.63
CA GLU A 82 22.45 8.44 -0.01
C GLU A 82 21.04 8.81 0.46
N PHE A 83 20.00 8.26 -0.18
CA PHE A 83 18.61 8.49 0.22
C PHE A 83 18.38 8.08 1.67
N TRP A 84 18.92 6.93 2.07
CA TRP A 84 18.74 6.34 3.40
C TRP A 84 19.47 7.08 4.52
N GLN A 85 20.44 7.93 4.16
CA GLN A 85 21.15 8.77 5.14
C GLN A 85 20.34 10.03 5.48
N GLN A 86 19.52 10.50 4.54
CA GLN A 86 18.81 11.79 4.64
C GLN A 86 17.31 11.63 4.84
N ASN A 87 16.75 10.47 4.47
CA ASN A 87 15.32 10.20 4.50
C ASN A 87 15.07 8.89 5.26
N GLY A 88 14.10 8.93 6.16
CA GLY A 88 13.56 7.75 6.84
C GLY A 88 12.12 7.50 6.39
N PHE A 89 11.71 6.24 6.42
CA PHE A 89 10.29 5.91 6.34
C PHE A 89 9.76 5.70 7.75
N GLU A 90 8.69 6.41 8.08
CA GLU A 90 7.94 6.15 9.30
C GLU A 90 6.72 5.28 8.96
N PHE A 91 6.76 4.03 9.40
CA PHE A 91 5.66 3.09 9.24
C PHE A 91 4.91 2.95 10.55
N THR A 92 3.93 3.83 10.76
CA THR A 92 3.04 3.73 11.93
C THR A 92 2.14 2.51 11.81
N SER A 93 2.09 1.71 12.88
CA SER A 93 1.16 0.58 12.99
C SER A 93 -0.20 1.05 13.50
N PHE A 94 -1.26 0.57 12.86
CA PHE A 94 -2.64 0.91 13.20
C PHE A 94 -3.41 -0.34 13.64
N ARG A 95 -4.31 -0.15 14.60
CA ARG A 95 -5.36 -1.12 14.92
C ARG A 95 -6.34 -1.20 13.75
N PRO A 96 -7.03 -2.34 13.56
CA PRO A 96 -8.13 -2.42 12.60
C PRO A 96 -9.16 -1.31 12.83
N LEU A 97 -9.79 -0.84 11.76
CA LEU A 97 -10.92 0.08 11.89
C LEU A 97 -12.04 -0.61 12.67
N GLU A 98 -12.69 0.15 13.54
CA GLU A 98 -13.88 -0.35 14.24
C GLU A 98 -14.95 -0.68 13.19
N SER A 99 -15.44 -1.92 13.26
CA SER A 99 -16.47 -2.43 12.37
C SER A 99 -17.54 -3.11 13.22
N ALA A 100 -18.77 -3.13 12.72
CA ALA A 100 -19.82 -3.94 13.34
C ALA A 100 -19.41 -5.42 13.31
N GLN A 101 -19.85 -6.18 14.32
CA GLN A 101 -19.39 -7.55 14.56
C GLN A 101 -19.63 -8.51 13.39
N ASP A 102 -20.62 -8.22 12.53
CA ASP A 102 -20.97 -9.00 11.35
C ASP A 102 -20.71 -8.27 10.02
N ALA A 103 -20.04 -7.12 10.05
CA ALA A 103 -19.70 -6.38 8.84
C ALA A 103 -18.37 -6.88 8.24
N PRO A 104 -18.28 -7.02 6.90
CA PRO A 104 -17.05 -7.43 6.26
C PRO A 104 -15.94 -6.40 6.51
N CYS A 105 -14.71 -6.87 6.75
CA CYS A 105 -13.57 -5.98 6.86
C CYS A 105 -13.33 -5.24 5.54
N GLY A 106 -13.03 -3.94 5.63
CA GLY A 106 -12.49 -3.19 4.51
C GLY A 106 -11.17 -3.82 4.03
N HIS A 107 -10.88 -3.70 2.74
CA HIS A 107 -9.65 -4.21 2.14
C HIS A 107 -9.25 -3.30 0.96
N ILE A 108 -8.01 -3.45 0.49
CA ILE A 108 -7.51 -2.74 -0.68
C ILE A 108 -7.04 -3.78 -1.70
N ARG A 109 -7.69 -3.83 -2.87
CA ARG A 109 -7.31 -4.66 -4.03
C ARG A 109 -7.27 -6.19 -3.81
N LEU A 110 -7.87 -6.68 -2.72
CA LEU A 110 -7.99 -8.12 -2.48
C LEU A 110 -8.86 -8.78 -3.56
N ASP A 111 -9.90 -8.10 -4.04
CA ASP A 111 -10.70 -8.45 -5.21
C ASP A 111 -9.83 -8.70 -6.46
N LYS A 112 -8.90 -7.78 -6.78
CA LYS A 112 -7.98 -7.91 -7.91
C LYS A 112 -6.98 -9.05 -7.71
N ALA A 113 -6.50 -9.25 -6.48
CA ALA A 113 -5.62 -10.36 -6.16
C ALA A 113 -6.35 -11.70 -6.37
N MET A 114 -7.61 -11.82 -5.92
CA MET A 114 -8.43 -13.01 -6.13
C MET A 114 -8.71 -13.26 -7.62
N GLN A 115 -9.04 -12.21 -8.39
CA GLN A 115 -9.24 -12.32 -9.82
C GLN A 115 -7.98 -12.82 -10.55
N TYR A 116 -6.79 -12.39 -10.13
CA TYR A 116 -5.53 -12.83 -10.71
C TYR A 116 -5.17 -14.27 -10.33
N LEU A 117 -5.37 -14.65 -9.07
CA LEU A 117 -4.94 -15.94 -8.55
C LEU A 117 -5.87 -17.10 -8.94
N ILE A 118 -7.18 -16.87 -8.95
CA ILE A 118 -8.18 -17.94 -9.12
C ILE A 118 -9.31 -17.58 -10.09
N GLY A 119 -9.36 -16.35 -10.58
CA GLY A 119 -10.49 -15.87 -11.39
C GLY A 119 -10.63 -16.55 -12.75
N ASP A 120 -9.57 -17.19 -13.26
CA ASP A 120 -9.64 -18.03 -14.45
C ASP A 120 -10.36 -19.38 -14.20
N LYS A 121 -10.38 -19.85 -12.95
CA LYS A 121 -11.03 -21.11 -12.54
C LYS A 121 -12.49 -20.95 -12.13
N LEU A 122 -12.97 -19.73 -11.94
CA LEU A 122 -14.31 -19.41 -11.45
C LEU A 122 -15.27 -18.90 -12.55
N ARG A 123 -14.96 -19.20 -13.81
CA ARG A 123 -15.81 -18.86 -14.96
C ARG A 123 -16.89 -19.91 -15.21
#